data_AF-A0A6G3XIZ6-F1
#
_entry.id   AF-A0A6G3XIZ6-F1
#
_cell.length_a   1.000
_cell.length_b   1.000
_cell.length_c   1.000
_cell.angle_alpha   90.00
_cell.angle_beta   90.00
_cell.angle_gamma   90.00
#
_symmetry.space_group_name_H-M   'P 1'
#
loop_
_entity.id
_entity.type
_entity.pdbx_description
1 polymer ?
#
loop_
_entity_poly.entity_id
_entity_poly.type
_entity_poly.pdbx_seq_one_letter_code
_entity_poly.pdbx_strand_id
1 'polypeptide(L)'
;MAENEDVRPYRYDGTDRKIHNVDARTLRAIAHPLRMRLLKALRESGPATASKLGERLGESSGATSYHLRQLAESGLVEDAPELG
;
A
#
# COMPACT_ATOMS: atom_id res chain seq x y z
N MET A 1 -34.82 -4.55 22.08
CA MET A 1 -34.12 -5.19 20.93
C MET A 1 -32.98 -4.28 20.57
N ALA A 2 -31.76 -4.83 20.67
CA ALA A 2 -30.52 -4.11 20.84
C ALA A 2 -30.19 -3.18 19.64
N GLU A 3 -29.92 -1.93 19.99
CA GLU A 3 -28.80 -1.11 19.55
C GLU A 3 -28.22 -1.45 18.16
N ASN A 4 -28.58 -0.63 17.17
CA ASN A 4 -27.73 -0.41 16.01
C ASN A 4 -26.48 0.31 16.49
N GLU A 5 -25.52 -0.46 17.00
CA GLU A 5 -24.19 0.04 17.26
C GLU A 5 -23.57 0.33 15.89
N ASP A 6 -23.63 1.60 15.49
CA ASP A 6 -22.77 2.19 14.46
C ASP A 6 -21.33 1.97 14.93
N VAL A 7 -20.80 0.76 14.72
CA VAL A 7 -19.43 0.39 15.00
C VAL A 7 -18.59 1.21 14.05
N ARG A 8 -18.25 2.44 14.47
CA ARG A 8 -17.29 3.29 13.76
C ARG A 8 -15.90 2.77 14.11
N PRO A 9 -15.24 1.95 13.28
CA PRO A 9 -13.93 1.45 13.63
C PRO A 9 -12.93 2.54 13.28
N TYR A 10 -12.26 3.04 14.31
CA TYR A 10 -11.04 3.84 14.23
C TYR A 10 -11.21 5.25 13.64
N ARG A 11 -11.31 6.26 14.53
CA ARG A 11 -11.08 7.67 14.17
C ARG A 11 -9.66 7.78 13.60
N TYR A 12 -9.59 7.89 12.29
CA TYR A 12 -8.36 8.16 11.57
C TYR A 12 -8.22 9.68 11.38
N ASP A 13 -7.02 10.21 11.57
CA ASP A 13 -6.66 11.63 11.72
C ASP A 13 -6.81 12.51 10.45
N GLY A 14 -7.69 12.13 9.53
CA GLY A 14 -8.10 12.99 8.42
C GLY A 14 -7.20 12.97 7.20
N THR A 15 -6.28 12.03 7.06
CA THR A 15 -5.71 11.75 5.74
C THR A 15 -6.61 10.76 4.98
N ASP A 16 -6.65 10.88 3.66
CA ASP A 16 -7.48 10.06 2.75
C ASP A 16 -7.02 8.59 2.74
N ARG A 17 -7.27 7.84 3.82
CA ARG A 17 -6.97 6.41 3.90
C ARG A 17 -8.13 5.63 3.27
N LYS A 18 -7.94 5.20 2.02
CA LYS A 18 -8.76 4.16 1.37
C LYS A 18 -8.72 2.88 2.23
N ILE A 19 -9.89 2.41 2.67
CA ILE A 19 -10.04 1.12 3.35
C ILE A 19 -10.12 0.02 2.30
N HIS A 20 -9.23 -0.96 2.37
CA HIS A 20 -9.24 -2.12 1.47
C HIS A 20 -9.97 -3.31 2.12
N ASN A 21 -10.87 -3.95 1.37
CA ASN A 21 -11.44 -5.23 1.78
C ASN A 21 -10.33 -6.29 1.80
N VAL A 22 -10.23 -7.01 2.92
CA VAL A 22 -9.23 -8.06 3.11
C VAL A 22 -9.77 -9.36 2.55
N ASP A 23 -9.23 -9.78 1.42
CA ASP A 23 -9.48 -11.09 0.81
C ASP A 23 -8.17 -11.88 0.66
N ALA A 24 -8.26 -13.10 0.14
CA ALA A 24 -7.09 -13.94 -0.09
C ALA A 24 -6.08 -13.32 -1.09
N ARG A 25 -6.53 -12.45 -2.01
CA ARG A 25 -5.64 -11.76 -2.98
C ARG A 25 -4.81 -10.71 -2.26
N THR A 26 -5.46 -9.86 -1.45
CA THR A 26 -4.82 -8.84 -0.63
C THR A 26 -3.85 -9.45 0.38
N LEU A 27 -4.25 -10.54 1.06
CA LEU A 27 -3.38 -11.24 2.01
C LEU A 27 -2.12 -11.81 1.33
N ARG A 28 -2.25 -12.40 0.14
CA ARG A 28 -1.09 -12.88 -0.65
C ARG A 28 -0.20 -11.75 -1.13
N ALA A 29 -0.78 -10.60 -1.47
CA ALA A 29 -0.03 -9.42 -1.87
C ALA A 29 0.85 -8.94 -0.71
N ILE A 30 0.34 -8.86 0.52
CA ILE A 30 1.13 -8.37 1.67
C ILE A 30 2.05 -9.42 2.33
N ALA A 31 1.93 -10.70 2.00
CA ALA A 31 2.74 -11.76 2.61
C ALA A 31 4.25 -11.64 2.31
N HIS A 32 4.64 -10.94 1.25
CA HIS A 32 6.04 -10.78 0.89
C HIS A 32 6.69 -9.63 1.68
N PRO A 33 7.84 -9.84 2.37
CA PRO A 33 8.45 -8.82 3.22
C PRO A 33 8.76 -7.51 2.49
N LEU A 34 9.25 -7.58 1.25
CA LEU A 34 9.57 -6.39 0.47
C LEU A 34 8.32 -5.56 0.14
N ARG A 35 7.16 -6.20 -0.12
CA ARG A 35 5.93 -5.47 -0.41
C ARG A 35 5.41 -4.72 0.82
N MET A 36 5.53 -5.31 2.01
CA MET A 36 5.24 -4.59 3.26
C MET A 36 6.18 -3.40 3.49
N ARG A 37 7.47 -3.55 3.19
CA ARG A 37 8.45 -2.45 3.25
C ARG A 37 8.12 -1.34 2.27
N LEU A 38 7.68 -1.67 1.04
CA LEU A 38 7.25 -0.70 0.03
C LEU A 38 6.00 0.07 0.48
N LEU A 39 4.96 -0.62 0.96
CA LEU A 39 3.76 0.03 1.49
C LEU A 39 4.07 0.96 2.66
N LYS A 40 4.97 0.54 3.57
CA LYS A 40 5.43 1.38 4.67
C LYS A 40 6.15 2.64 4.14
N ALA A 41 7.10 2.47 3.23
CA ALA A 41 7.87 3.58 2.66
C ALA A 41 6.98 4.62 1.96
N LEU A 42 5.98 4.16 1.20
CA LEU A 42 5.00 5.03 0.53
C LEU A 42 4.10 5.76 1.53
N ARG A 43 3.67 5.08 2.61
CA ARG A 43 2.88 5.72 3.68
C ARG A 43 3.65 6.77 4.46
N GLU A 44 4.93 6.52 4.73
CA GLU A 44 5.77 7.40 5.56
C GLU A 44 6.35 8.58 4.78
N SER A 45 6.60 8.42 3.48
CA SER A 45 7.35 9.41 2.68
C SER A 45 6.61 9.89 1.44
N GLY A 46 5.39 9.40 1.22
CA GLY A 46 4.57 9.77 0.09
C GLY A 46 4.94 9.05 -1.21
N PRO A 47 4.33 9.48 -2.33
CA PRO A 47 4.54 8.88 -3.65
C PRO A 47 6.01 8.91 -4.08
N ALA A 48 6.46 7.81 -4.68
CA ALA A 48 7.85 7.65 -5.11
C ALA A 48 7.96 6.69 -6.30
N THR A 49 8.97 6.89 -7.13
CA THR A 49 9.28 6.03 -8.27
C THR A 49 9.91 4.72 -7.80
N ALA A 50 9.83 3.67 -8.64
CA ALA A 50 10.45 2.37 -8.35
C ALA A 50 11.96 2.48 -8.11
N SER A 51 12.66 3.35 -8.84
CA SER A 51 14.10 3.57 -8.66
C SER A 51 14.42 4.17 -7.29
N LYS A 52 13.70 5.23 -6.88
CA LYS A 52 13.88 5.85 -5.55
C LYS A 52 13.59 4.88 -4.41
N LEU A 53 12.55 4.06 -4.55
CA LEU A 53 12.21 3.04 -3.57
C LEU A 53 13.26 1.93 -3.52
N GLY A 54 13.77 1.49 -4.67
CA GLY A 54 14.84 0.51 -4.77
C GLY A 54 16.11 0.98 -4.08
N GLU A 55 16.58 2.19 -4.39
CA GLU A 55 17.74 2.82 -3.74
C GLU A 55 17.56 2.87 -2.21
N ARG A 56 16.40 3.33 -1.73
CA ARG A 56 16.11 3.44 -0.30
C ARG A 56 16.07 2.09 0.42
N LEU A 57 15.57 1.06 -0.24
CA LEU A 57 15.38 -0.27 0.35
C LEU A 57 16.56 -1.23 0.09
N GLY A 58 17.56 -0.80 -0.67
CA GLY A 58 18.70 -1.64 -1.07
C GLY A 58 18.32 -2.72 -2.09
N GLU A 59 17.32 -2.45 -2.93
CA GLU A 59 16.77 -3.39 -3.91
C GLU A 59 17.00 -2.88 -5.34
N SER A 60 17.02 -3.79 -6.31
CA SER A 60 17.06 -3.38 -7.72
C SER A 60 15.77 -2.69 -8.15
N SER A 61 15.87 -1.77 -9.11
CA SER A 61 14.70 -1.13 -9.73
C SER A 61 13.77 -2.13 -10.40
N GLY A 62 14.32 -3.21 -10.99
CA GLY A 62 13.56 -4.30 -11.60
C GLY A 62 12.73 -5.09 -10.58
N ALA A 63 13.35 -5.54 -9.48
CA ALA A 63 12.64 -6.26 -8.41
C ALA A 63 11.58 -5.35 -7.76
N THR A 64 11.93 -4.09 -7.51
CA THR A 64 11.00 -3.09 -6.95
C THR A 64 9.79 -2.88 -7.85
N SER A 65 10.01 -2.70 -9.15
CA SER A 65 8.94 -2.52 -10.14
C SER A 65 8.02 -3.74 -10.20
N TYR A 66 8.59 -4.95 -10.16
CA TYR A 66 7.81 -6.18 -10.13
C TYR A 66 6.87 -6.25 -8.93
N HIS A 67 7.38 -5.92 -7.73
CA HIS A 67 6.57 -5.94 -6.52
C HIS A 67 5.51 -4.83 -6.47
N LEU A 68 5.81 -3.64 -6.99
CA LEU A 68 4.83 -2.55 -7.12
C LEU A 68 3.67 -2.95 -8.04
N ARG A 69 3.95 -3.60 -9.17
CA ARG A 69 2.89 -4.12 -10.06
C ARG A 69 1.97 -5.12 -9.36
N GLN A 70 2.54 -6.04 -8.59
CA GLN A 70 1.74 -7.02 -7.83
C GLN A 70 0.87 -6.36 -6.75
N LEU A 71 1.39 -5.32 -6.11
CA LEU A 71 0.62 -4.51 -5.16
C LEU A 71 -0.50 -3.76 -5.89
N ALA A 72 -0.23 -3.19 -7.08
CA ALA A 72 -1.21 -2.47 -7.88
C ALA A 72 -2.33 -3.40 -8.39
N GLU A 73 -1.99 -4.60 -8.82
CA GLU A 73 -2.99 -5.62 -9.19
C GLU A 73 -3.92 -5.97 -8.02
N SER A 74 -3.42 -5.93 -6.77
CA SER A 74 -4.25 -6.11 -5.56
C SER A 74 -4.94 -4.82 -5.09
N GLY A 75 -4.76 -3.71 -5.79
CA GLY A 75 -5.35 -2.41 -5.47
C GLY A 75 -4.73 -1.73 -4.26
N LEU A 76 -3.57 -2.18 -3.77
CA LEU A 76 -2.92 -1.64 -2.56
C LEU A 76 -2.05 -0.40 -2.83
N VAL A 77 -1.69 -0.17 -4.09
CA VAL A 77 -1.00 1.02 -4.59
C VAL A 77 -1.58 1.38 -5.95
N GLU A 78 -1.43 2.63 -6.37
CA GLU A 78 -1.80 3.11 -7.70
C GLU A 78 -0.67 4.00 -8.24
N ASP A 79 -0.55 4.05 -9.57
CA ASP A 79 0.35 5.03 -10.19
C ASP A 79 -0.22 6.44 -9.96
N ALA A 80 0.67 7.39 -9.67
CA ALA A 80 0.36 8.80 -9.53
C ALA A 80 1.04 9.60 -10.65
N PRO A 81 0.62 9.43 -11.92
CA PRO A 81 1.28 10.03 -13.08
C PRO A 81 1.32 11.57 -13.02
N GLU A 82 0.44 12.18 -12.25
CA GLU A 82 0.42 13.62 -11.97
C GLU A 82 1.64 14.11 -11.16
N LEU A 83 2.46 13.20 -10.62
CA LEU A 83 3.62 13.51 -9.78
C LEU A 83 5.00 13.28 -10.45
N GLY A 84 5.03 12.74 -11.68
CA GLY A 84 6.26 12.52 -12.49
C GLY A 84 6.98 11.22 -12.24
#